data_AF-A0A975B2X5-F1
#
_entry.id   AF-A0A975B2X5-F1
#
_cell.length_a   1.000
_cell.length_b   1.000
_cell.length_c   1.000
_cell.angle_alpha   90.00
_cell.angle_beta   90.00
_cell.angle_gamma   90.00
#
_symmetry.space_group_name_H-M   'P 1'
#
loop_
_entity.id
_entity.type
_entity.pdbx_description
1 polymer ?
#
loop_
_entity_poly.entity_id
_entity_poly.type
_entity_poly.pdbx_seq_one_letter_code
_entity_poly.pdbx_strand_id
1 'polypeptide(L)'
;MLTQIIEHYPHRRKKELKTDSPERLKPVTLESGKWNHNYLRPFLKRHNIDEYFLNTNNERIRLTSHCFRHTFAKIAVGDQNINPAVIQTHFKHLSIEMTMHYVHLSKMKLKESYIKGMIESKNIITQGTEGEHFKKSIANIKNIDELNESVNNLSKLYGINPLPFGLCLYDFKRGHCPHLGVQSCYMSNCGDFVTNDKFLLNFENEYKRLEEHKAHCMKQSLGVEVKKAEYQLHRIKRIIDNIKMES
;
A
#
# COMPACT_ATOMS: atom_id res chain seq x y z
N MET A 1 32.42 10.54 17.19
CA MET A 1 33.85 10.87 16.99
C MET A 1 34.44 9.71 16.20
N LEU A 2 35.03 9.81 15.03
CA LEU A 2 35.52 10.91 14.19
C LEU A 2 35.25 10.51 12.73
N THR A 3 34.66 11.35 11.88
CA THR A 3 35.33 12.35 11.02
C THR A 3 36.52 11.83 10.19
N GLN A 4 36.41 12.07 8.88
CA GLN A 4 37.48 12.23 7.88
C GLN A 4 38.19 10.98 7.36
N ILE A 5 37.76 10.51 6.18
CA ILE A 5 38.67 10.26 5.05
C ILE A 5 37.99 10.79 3.77
N ILE A 6 38.18 12.07 3.51
CA ILE A 6 38.13 12.65 2.16
C ILE A 6 39.60 12.79 1.79
N GLU A 7 40.10 12.04 0.82
CA GLU A 7 41.20 12.54 -0.02
C GLU A 7 41.44 11.69 -1.28
N HIS A 8 41.69 12.43 -2.35
CA HIS A 8 42.42 12.05 -3.56
C HIS A 8 41.80 11.06 -4.56
N TYR A 9 41.03 11.61 -5.50
CA TYR A 9 41.06 11.12 -6.89
C TYR A 9 41.48 12.26 -7.84
N PRO A 10 42.47 12.03 -8.73
CA PRO A 10 43.10 13.08 -9.52
C PRO A 10 42.21 13.57 -10.66
N HIS A 11 42.41 14.85 -10.96
CA HIS A 11 41.69 15.67 -11.92
C HIS A 11 41.77 15.23 -13.41
N ARG A 12 40.66 15.55 -14.12
CA ARG A 12 40.52 15.98 -15.53
C ARG A 12 40.37 14.94 -16.66
N ARG A 13 39.16 14.96 -17.26
CA ARG A 13 38.94 15.74 -18.51
C ARG A 13 37.80 16.73 -18.31
N LYS A 14 38.12 18.03 -18.36
CA LYS A 14 37.13 19.12 -18.49
C LYS A 14 36.46 18.97 -19.86
N LYS A 15 35.19 18.57 -19.90
CA LYS A 15 34.27 19.08 -20.93
C LYS A 15 33.63 20.32 -20.33
N GLU A 16 33.72 21.42 -21.06
CA GLU A 16 33.17 22.72 -20.69
C GLU A 16 31.73 22.55 -20.18
N LEU A 17 31.49 22.92 -18.91
CA LEU A 17 30.15 23.04 -18.38
C LEU A 17 29.51 24.25 -19.07
N LYS A 18 28.68 23.99 -20.08
CA LYS A 18 27.63 24.95 -20.45
C LYS A 18 26.69 25.07 -19.26
N THR A 19 26.56 26.28 -18.76
CA THR A 19 25.68 26.68 -17.67
C THR A 19 24.25 26.73 -18.20
N ASP A 20 23.67 25.56 -18.48
CA ASP A 20 22.23 25.42 -18.57
C ASP A 20 21.77 24.87 -17.21
N SER A 21 20.86 25.59 -16.56
CA SER A 21 20.13 25.16 -15.36
C SER A 21 19.85 23.66 -15.41
N PRO A 22 20.03 22.88 -14.32
CA PRO A 22 19.94 21.43 -14.37
C PRO A 22 18.54 21.05 -14.84
N GLU A 23 18.44 20.73 -16.12
CA GLU A 23 17.24 20.16 -16.71
C GLU A 23 16.92 18.96 -15.82
N ARG A 24 15.77 18.98 -15.13
CA ARG A 24 15.33 17.81 -14.37
C ARG A 24 15.39 16.66 -15.36
N LEU A 25 16.31 15.72 -15.14
CA LEU A 25 16.46 14.54 -15.96
C LEU A 25 15.07 13.93 -16.10
N LYS A 26 14.51 13.99 -17.31
CA LYS A 26 13.18 13.42 -17.57
C LYS A 26 13.32 11.92 -17.31
N PRO A 27 12.57 11.35 -16.35
CA PRO A 27 12.68 9.94 -16.06
C PRO A 27 12.25 9.15 -17.30
N VAL A 28 13.19 8.43 -17.91
CA VAL A 28 12.91 7.56 -19.06
C VAL A 28 12.35 6.25 -18.52
N THR A 29 11.14 5.90 -18.93
CA THR A 29 10.55 4.59 -18.63
C THR A 29 11.33 3.50 -19.37
N LEU A 30 11.99 2.63 -18.61
CA LEU A 30 12.68 1.45 -19.11
C LEU A 30 11.85 0.21 -18.82
N GLU A 31 11.81 -0.73 -19.75
CA GLU A 31 11.27 -2.06 -19.51
C GLU A 31 12.03 -2.73 -18.35
N SER A 32 11.30 -3.22 -17.36
CA SER A 32 11.84 -3.75 -16.09
C SER A 32 12.88 -4.86 -16.30
N GLY A 33 12.74 -5.67 -17.36
CA GLY A 33 13.65 -6.75 -17.70
C GLY A 33 15.04 -6.29 -18.19
N LYS A 34 15.15 -5.09 -18.76
CA LYS A 34 16.40 -4.58 -19.37
C LYS A 34 17.25 -3.78 -18.40
N TRP A 35 16.72 -3.33 -17.27
CA TRP A 35 17.44 -2.49 -16.31
C TRP A 35 18.69 -3.16 -15.75
N ASN A 36 18.60 -4.46 -15.43
CA ASN A 36 19.72 -5.23 -14.91
C ASN A 36 20.89 -5.30 -15.90
N HIS A 37 20.59 -5.53 -17.18
CA HIS A 37 21.58 -5.64 -18.23
C HIS A 37 22.19 -4.27 -18.60
N ASN A 38 21.35 -3.25 -18.76
CA ASN A 38 21.76 -1.96 -19.30
C ASN A 38 22.42 -1.04 -18.26
N TYR A 39 22.07 -1.17 -16.97
CA TYR A 39 22.50 -0.23 -15.93
C TYR A 39 23.18 -0.92 -14.76
N LEU A 40 22.54 -1.92 -14.14
CA LEU A 40 23.07 -2.53 -12.93
C LEU A 40 24.41 -3.22 -13.16
N ARG A 41 24.49 -4.16 -14.11
CA ARG A 41 25.74 -4.90 -14.37
C ARG A 41 26.87 -3.99 -14.83
N PRO A 42 26.67 -3.03 -15.76
CA PRO A 42 27.71 -2.06 -16.10
C PRO A 42 28.13 -1.19 -14.92
N PHE A 43 27.21 -0.81 -14.04
CA PHE A 43 27.53 -0.08 -12.81
C PHE A 43 28.43 -0.92 -11.88
N LEU A 44 28.03 -2.16 -11.57
CA LEU A 44 28.82 -3.05 -10.71
C LEU A 44 30.23 -3.27 -11.27
N LYS A 45 30.34 -3.52 -12.57
CA LYS A 45 31.64 -3.70 -13.25
C LYS A 45 32.51 -2.44 -13.20
N ARG A 46 31.93 -1.24 -13.38
CA ARG A 46 32.67 0.03 -13.34
C ARG A 46 33.19 0.37 -11.94
N HIS A 47 32.52 -0.12 -10.90
CA HIS A 47 32.86 0.17 -9.52
C HIS A 47 33.55 -1.00 -8.80
N ASN A 48 33.95 -2.05 -9.53
CA ASN A 48 34.56 -3.27 -8.98
C ASN A 48 33.73 -3.90 -7.82
N ILE A 49 32.40 -3.91 -7.96
CA ILE A 49 31.48 -4.53 -7.01
C ILE A 49 31.08 -5.91 -7.56
N ASP A 50 31.15 -6.93 -6.72
CA ASP A 50 30.72 -8.27 -7.10
C ASP A 50 29.21 -8.35 -7.41
N GLU A 51 28.84 -9.16 -8.39
CA GLU A 51 27.43 -9.39 -8.74
C GLU A 51 26.74 -10.38 -7.79
N TYR A 52 27.50 -11.15 -7.01
CA TYR A 52 26.99 -12.20 -6.14
C TYR A 52 27.30 -11.92 -4.68
N PHE A 53 26.29 -12.07 -3.83
CA PHE A 53 26.38 -11.86 -2.39
C PHE A 53 25.88 -13.12 -1.68
N LEU A 54 26.40 -13.39 -0.48
CA LEU A 54 25.89 -14.46 0.36
C LEU A 54 24.67 -13.98 1.14
N ASN A 55 23.61 -14.79 1.17
CA ASN A 55 22.47 -14.56 2.06
C ASN A 55 22.76 -15.11 3.47
N THR A 56 21.81 -14.94 4.38
CA THR A 56 21.87 -15.48 5.76
C THR A 56 22.01 -17.00 5.84
N ASN A 57 21.71 -17.72 4.75
CA ASN A 57 21.80 -19.17 4.65
C ASN A 57 23.09 -19.63 3.93
N ASN A 58 24.06 -18.74 3.71
CA ASN A 58 25.29 -18.99 2.94
C ASN A 58 25.08 -19.36 1.46
N GLU A 59 23.92 -19.05 0.88
CA GLU A 59 23.65 -19.25 -0.54
C GLU A 59 24.06 -18.01 -1.35
N ARG A 60 24.67 -18.24 -2.52
CA ARG A 60 25.06 -17.18 -3.44
C ARG A 60 23.84 -16.63 -4.19
N ILE A 61 23.45 -15.40 -3.87
CA ILE A 61 22.39 -14.67 -4.54
C ILE A 61 22.97 -13.65 -5.49
N ARG A 62 22.45 -13.60 -6.72
CA ARG A 62 22.77 -12.57 -7.70
C ARG A 62 22.03 -11.27 -7.39
N LEU A 63 22.73 -10.14 -7.39
CA LEU A 63 22.13 -8.82 -7.24
C LEU A 63 21.29 -8.45 -8.48
N THR A 64 20.02 -8.11 -8.26
CA THR A 64 19.08 -7.72 -9.31
C THR A 64 18.28 -6.48 -8.90
N SER A 65 17.61 -5.84 -9.86
CA SER A 65 16.61 -4.78 -9.63
C SER A 65 15.55 -5.18 -8.59
N HIS A 66 15.17 -6.46 -8.57
CA HIS A 66 14.20 -6.99 -7.63
C HIS A 66 14.73 -6.98 -6.19
N CYS A 67 16.03 -7.18 -5.98
CA CYS A 67 16.67 -7.10 -4.66
C CYS A 67 16.51 -5.68 -4.06
N PHE A 68 16.64 -4.63 -4.87
CA PHE A 68 16.41 -3.26 -4.38
C PHE A 68 14.95 -3.02 -3.98
N ARG A 69 13.98 -3.58 -4.74
CA ARG A 69 12.56 -3.53 -4.34
C ARG A 69 12.33 -4.25 -3.01
N HIS A 70 13.01 -5.38 -2.79
CA HIS A 70 13.01 -6.09 -1.50
C HIS A 70 13.54 -5.23 -0.37
N THR A 71 14.75 -4.70 -0.52
CA THR A 71 15.38 -3.87 0.50
C THR A 71 14.55 -2.63 0.81
N PHE A 72 14.00 -1.96 -0.21
CA PHE A 72 13.15 -0.79 -0.03
C PHE A 72 11.87 -1.12 0.76
N ALA A 73 11.12 -2.16 0.37
CA ALA A 73 9.92 -2.55 1.11
C ALA A 73 10.24 -2.96 2.56
N LYS A 74 11.35 -3.68 2.76
CA LYS A 74 11.79 -4.09 4.10
C LYS A 74 12.10 -2.87 4.97
N ILE A 75 12.88 -1.91 4.49
CA ILE A 75 13.22 -0.69 5.25
C ILE A 75 11.95 0.14 5.50
N ALA A 76 11.12 0.33 4.48
CA ALA A 76 9.93 1.15 4.59
C ALA A 76 8.94 0.61 5.64
N VAL A 77 8.65 -0.70 5.59
CA VAL A 77 7.68 -1.30 6.52
C VAL A 77 8.32 -1.66 7.86
N GLY A 78 9.51 -2.24 7.85
CA GLY A 78 10.18 -2.74 9.06
C GLY A 78 10.86 -1.65 9.89
N ASP A 79 11.60 -0.75 9.25
CA ASP A 79 12.42 0.25 9.96
C ASP A 79 11.70 1.60 10.11
N GLN A 80 10.81 1.93 9.17
CA GLN A 80 10.09 3.21 9.13
C GLN A 80 8.59 3.08 9.46
N ASN A 81 8.12 1.86 9.76
CA ASN A 81 6.73 1.56 10.12
C ASN A 81 5.68 2.11 9.12
N ILE A 82 6.02 2.19 7.84
CA ILE A 82 5.12 2.67 6.78
C ILE A 82 4.06 1.59 6.53
N ASN A 83 2.80 2.02 6.42
CA ASN A 83 1.69 1.12 6.12
C ASN A 83 1.95 0.33 4.81
N PRO A 84 1.93 -1.02 4.83
CA PRO A 84 2.15 -1.85 3.65
C PRO A 84 1.25 -1.50 2.44
N ALA A 85 0.05 -0.95 2.65
CA ALA A 85 -0.85 -0.50 1.57
C ALA A 85 -0.22 0.63 0.72
N VAL A 86 0.61 1.48 1.32
CA VAL A 86 1.37 2.52 0.61
C VAL A 86 2.40 1.88 -0.31
N ILE A 87 3.08 0.84 0.16
CA ILE A 87 4.09 0.11 -0.60
C ILE A 87 3.44 -0.73 -1.72
N GLN A 88 2.28 -1.31 -1.46
CA GLN A 88 1.47 -1.98 -2.48
C GLN A 88 1.15 -1.02 -3.63
N THR A 89 0.75 0.21 -3.30
CA THR A 89 0.47 1.27 -4.30
C THR A 89 1.73 1.68 -5.04
N HIS A 90 2.83 1.93 -4.31
CA HIS A 90 4.11 2.33 -4.89
C HIS A 90 4.64 1.29 -5.90
N PHE A 91 4.46 0.00 -5.59
CA PHE A 91 4.90 -1.08 -6.46
C PHE A 91 3.84 -1.62 -7.42
N LYS A 92 2.61 -1.09 -7.35
CA LYS A 92 1.44 -1.55 -8.11
C LYS A 92 1.22 -3.07 -7.97
N HIS A 93 1.41 -3.59 -6.76
CA HIS A 93 1.15 -5.00 -6.48
C HIS A 93 -0.35 -5.27 -6.45
N LEU A 94 -0.75 -6.40 -7.05
CA LEU A 94 -2.15 -6.83 -7.11
C LEU A 94 -2.73 -7.15 -5.74
N SER A 95 -1.87 -7.55 -4.79
CA SER A 95 -2.29 -7.86 -3.43
C SER A 95 -1.26 -7.42 -2.40
N ILE A 96 -1.70 -7.29 -1.15
CA ILE A 96 -0.78 -6.98 -0.05
C ILE A 96 0.21 -8.11 0.16
N GLU A 97 -0.16 -9.36 -0.11
CA GLU A 97 0.71 -10.52 0.10
C GLU A 97 1.96 -10.47 -0.76
N MET A 98 1.84 -10.00 -2.00
CA MET A 98 3.02 -9.74 -2.83
C MET A 98 3.94 -8.72 -2.15
N THR A 99 3.37 -7.69 -1.53
CA THR A 99 4.09 -6.66 -0.77
C THR A 99 4.69 -7.20 0.55
N MET A 100 4.04 -8.18 1.17
CA MET A 100 4.51 -8.80 2.40
C MET A 100 5.67 -9.75 2.21
N HIS A 101 5.81 -10.38 1.03
CA HIS A 101 6.94 -11.27 0.73
C HIS A 101 8.29 -10.56 1.01
N TYR A 102 8.31 -9.24 0.87
CA TYR A 102 9.47 -8.40 1.09
C TYR A 102 9.81 -8.11 2.56
N VAL A 103 8.84 -8.21 3.48
CA VAL A 103 8.97 -7.70 4.86
C VAL A 103 9.20 -8.83 5.88
N HIS A 104 9.15 -10.10 5.47
CA HIS A 104 9.21 -11.27 6.38
C HIS A 104 8.17 -11.24 7.52
N LEU A 105 7.14 -10.40 7.43
CA LEU A 105 5.95 -10.51 8.28
C LEU A 105 5.22 -11.79 7.91
N SER A 106 4.96 -12.66 8.88
CA SER A 106 4.15 -13.86 8.58
C SER A 106 2.76 -13.40 8.16
N LYS A 107 2.23 -14.02 7.09
CA LYS A 107 0.88 -13.77 6.57
C LYS A 107 -0.18 -13.80 7.68
N MET A 108 0.01 -14.71 8.63
CA MET A 108 -0.84 -14.85 9.81
C MET A 108 -0.77 -13.64 10.74
N LYS A 109 0.44 -13.20 11.14
CA LYS A 109 0.61 -12.04 12.03
C LYS A 109 -0.01 -10.76 11.49
N LEU A 110 0.01 -10.56 10.18
CA LEU A 110 -0.61 -9.38 9.59
C LEU A 110 -2.14 -9.47 9.59
N LYS A 111 -2.70 -10.65 9.25
CA LYS A 111 -4.14 -10.90 9.35
C LYS A 111 -4.64 -10.76 10.79
N GLU A 112 -3.87 -11.28 11.75
CA GLU A 112 -4.10 -11.11 13.19
C GLU A 112 -4.14 -9.62 13.55
N SER A 113 -3.17 -8.82 13.10
CA SER A 113 -3.15 -7.38 13.36
C SER A 113 -4.37 -6.65 12.79
N TYR A 114 -4.83 -7.02 11.59
CA TYR A 114 -6.01 -6.40 10.98
C TYR A 114 -7.31 -6.80 11.68
N ILE A 115 -7.49 -8.08 11.99
CA ILE A 115 -8.64 -8.56 12.74
C ILE A 115 -8.66 -7.95 14.15
N LYS A 116 -7.52 -7.92 14.83
CA LYS A 116 -7.38 -7.28 16.14
C LYS A 116 -7.79 -5.81 16.06
N GLY A 117 -7.37 -5.09 15.01
CA GLY A 117 -7.79 -3.72 14.76
C GLY A 117 -9.31 -3.55 14.65
N MET A 118 -10.01 -4.54 14.08
CA MET A 118 -11.48 -4.60 13.98
C MET A 118 -12.19 -5.06 15.26
N ILE A 119 -11.57 -5.93 16.06
CA ILE A 119 -12.11 -6.33 17.37
C ILE A 119 -12.04 -5.14 18.34
N GLU A 120 -10.93 -4.40 18.32
CA GLU A 120 -10.72 -3.24 19.18
C GLU A 120 -11.48 -1.98 18.74
N SER A 121 -12.04 -1.96 17.52
CA SER A 121 -12.84 -0.82 17.08
C SER A 121 -14.17 -0.78 17.80
N LYS A 122 -14.65 0.43 18.09
CA LYS A 122 -15.97 0.62 18.73
C LYS A 122 -17.09 0.16 17.82
N ASN A 123 -16.92 0.40 16.51
CA ASN A 123 -17.92 0.06 15.52
C ASN A 123 -17.29 -0.38 14.20
N ILE A 124 -17.92 -1.37 13.57
CA ILE A 124 -17.61 -1.85 12.23
C ILE A 124 -18.74 -1.43 11.29
N ILE A 125 -18.40 -0.79 10.19
CA ILE A 125 -19.33 -0.33 9.16
C ILE A 125 -19.18 -1.18 7.92
N THR A 126 -20.31 -1.60 7.39
CA THR A 126 -20.45 -2.51 6.25
C THR A 126 -21.58 -2.01 5.35
N GLN A 127 -21.62 -2.46 4.10
CA GLN A 127 -22.64 -2.07 3.12
C GLN A 127 -23.27 -3.27 2.40
N GLY A 128 -23.02 -4.50 2.86
CA GLY A 128 -23.51 -5.72 2.24
C GLY A 128 -23.62 -6.90 3.20
N THR A 129 -24.23 -7.98 2.73
CA THR A 129 -24.50 -9.18 3.55
C THR A 129 -23.21 -9.81 4.09
N GLU A 130 -22.17 -9.91 3.26
CA GLU A 130 -20.88 -10.47 3.67
C GLU A 130 -20.22 -9.65 4.78
N GLY A 131 -20.19 -8.32 4.63
CA GLY A 131 -19.72 -7.43 5.68
C GLY A 131 -20.51 -7.56 6.98
N GLU A 132 -21.83 -7.78 6.92
CA GLU A 132 -22.66 -8.02 8.12
C GLU A 132 -22.40 -9.38 8.77
N HIS A 133 -22.19 -10.43 7.97
CA HIS A 133 -21.75 -11.73 8.49
C HIS A 133 -20.38 -11.62 9.16
N PHE A 134 -19.46 -10.84 8.59
CA PHE A 134 -18.16 -10.55 9.18
C PHE A 134 -18.30 -9.76 10.49
N LYS A 135 -19.11 -8.69 10.53
CA LYS A 135 -19.39 -7.90 11.75
C LYS A 135 -19.92 -8.80 12.88
N LYS A 136 -20.87 -9.68 12.58
CA LYS A 136 -21.39 -10.67 13.54
C LYS A 136 -20.31 -11.66 13.99
N SER A 137 -19.49 -12.14 13.06
CA SER A 137 -18.39 -13.07 13.37
C SER A 137 -17.36 -12.43 14.30
N ILE A 138 -17.03 -11.15 14.09
CA ILE A 138 -16.14 -10.38 14.96
C ILE A 138 -16.77 -10.15 16.34
N ALA A 139 -18.05 -9.80 16.41
CA ALA A 139 -18.74 -9.57 17.69
C ALA A 139 -18.82 -10.82 18.58
N ASN A 140 -18.77 -12.02 17.98
CA ASN A 140 -18.74 -13.29 18.70
C ASN A 140 -17.37 -13.59 19.33
N ILE A 141 -16.30 -12.91 18.90
CA ILE A 141 -14.94 -13.08 19.44
C ILE A 141 -14.82 -12.21 20.69
N LYS A 142 -15.07 -12.82 21.85
CA LYS A 142 -15.20 -12.09 23.13
C LYS A 142 -13.87 -11.85 23.85
N ASN A 143 -12.84 -12.68 23.65
CA ASN A 143 -11.57 -12.60 24.38
C ASN A 143 -10.34 -12.75 23.47
N ILE A 144 -9.24 -12.09 23.85
CA ILE A 144 -7.95 -12.08 23.13
C ILE A 144 -7.27 -13.46 23.10
N ASP A 145 -7.57 -14.33 24.07
CA ASP A 145 -6.92 -15.65 24.18
C ASP A 145 -7.30 -16.63 23.04
N GLU A 146 -8.44 -16.40 22.38
CA GLU A 146 -8.88 -17.17 21.20
C GLU A 146 -8.49 -16.51 19.86
N LEU A 147 -7.70 -15.42 19.89
CA LEU A 147 -7.45 -14.61 18.69
C LEU A 147 -6.78 -15.43 17.58
N ASN A 148 -5.84 -16.32 17.89
CA ASN A 148 -5.15 -17.12 16.88
C ASN A 148 -6.07 -18.13 16.20
N GLU A 149 -6.94 -18.78 16.97
CA GLU A 149 -7.92 -19.74 16.44
C GLU A 149 -9.02 -19.02 15.65
N SER A 150 -9.52 -17.91 16.20
CA SER A 150 -10.50 -17.04 15.56
C SER A 150 -9.99 -16.46 14.24
N VAL A 151 -8.73 -16.01 14.19
CA VAL A 151 -8.09 -15.51 12.96
C VAL A 151 -7.92 -16.63 11.96
N ASN A 152 -7.50 -17.82 12.39
CA ASN A 152 -7.42 -18.98 11.51
C ASN A 152 -8.80 -19.29 10.89
N ASN A 153 -9.85 -19.32 11.69
CA ASN A 153 -11.22 -19.59 11.24
C ASN A 153 -11.74 -18.50 10.30
N LEU A 154 -11.62 -17.23 10.67
CA LEU A 154 -12.00 -16.09 9.83
C LEU A 154 -11.21 -16.06 8.51
N SER A 155 -9.92 -16.41 8.54
CA SER A 155 -9.08 -16.39 7.34
C SER A 155 -9.40 -17.50 6.33
N LYS A 156 -10.12 -18.55 6.76
CA LYS A 156 -10.68 -19.59 5.88
C LYS A 156 -12.00 -19.16 5.26
N LEU A 157 -12.77 -18.33 5.96
CA LEU A 157 -14.09 -17.85 5.51
C LEU A 157 -13.96 -16.60 4.62
N TYR A 158 -13.05 -15.71 4.96
CA TYR A 158 -12.90 -14.39 4.33
C TYR A 158 -11.49 -14.19 3.75
N GLY A 159 -11.44 -13.57 2.58
CA GLY A 159 -10.21 -13.01 2.03
C GLY A 159 -9.89 -11.71 2.75
N ILE A 160 -9.21 -11.78 3.88
CA ILE A 160 -8.83 -10.59 4.68
C ILE A 160 -7.71 -9.83 3.96
N ASN A 161 -8.07 -8.77 3.24
CA ASN A 161 -7.15 -7.94 2.47
C ASN A 161 -7.23 -6.48 2.95
N PRO A 162 -6.12 -5.84 3.31
CA PRO A 162 -6.10 -4.44 3.72
C PRO A 162 -6.39 -3.49 2.57
N LEU A 163 -7.14 -2.44 2.87
CA LEU A 163 -7.40 -1.30 2.02
C LEU A 163 -7.06 0.01 2.76
N PRO A 164 -6.82 1.12 2.05
CA PRO A 164 -6.48 2.41 2.67
C PRO A 164 -7.54 2.95 3.65
N PHE A 165 -8.79 2.53 3.48
CA PHE A 165 -9.94 2.95 4.29
C PHE A 165 -10.62 1.80 5.04
N GLY A 166 -10.02 0.61 5.11
CA GLY A 166 -10.66 -0.55 5.73
C GLY A 166 -10.09 -1.90 5.31
N LEU A 167 -10.95 -2.90 5.21
CA LEU A 167 -10.64 -4.24 4.72
C LEU A 167 -11.57 -4.61 3.57
N CYS A 168 -11.03 -5.34 2.61
CA CYS A 168 -11.77 -6.13 1.65
C CYS A 168 -11.83 -7.56 2.15
N LEU A 169 -13.01 -8.18 2.09
CA LEU A 169 -13.29 -9.57 2.48
C LEU A 169 -13.25 -10.55 1.31
N TYR A 170 -13.08 -10.04 0.08
CA TYR A 170 -13.09 -10.85 -1.13
C TYR A 170 -11.88 -11.80 -1.17
N ASP A 171 -12.15 -13.09 -1.38
CA ASP A 171 -11.09 -14.07 -1.59
C ASP A 171 -10.65 -14.10 -3.06
N PHE A 172 -9.51 -13.46 -3.35
CA PHE A 172 -8.91 -13.41 -4.68
C PHE A 172 -8.53 -14.78 -5.27
N LYS A 173 -8.53 -15.85 -4.47
CA LYS A 173 -8.38 -17.22 -5.00
C LYS A 173 -9.58 -17.64 -5.86
N ARG A 174 -10.75 -17.00 -5.67
CA ARG A 174 -11.97 -17.25 -6.44
C ARG A 174 -11.94 -16.62 -7.83
N GLY A 175 -10.90 -15.84 -8.14
CA GLY A 175 -10.72 -15.17 -9.42
C GLY A 175 -10.61 -13.65 -9.29
N HIS A 176 -10.90 -12.94 -10.38
CA HIS A 176 -10.82 -11.50 -10.40
C HIS A 176 -11.99 -10.87 -9.63
N CYS A 177 -11.69 -9.86 -8.82
CA CYS A 177 -12.71 -9.10 -8.12
C CYS A 177 -13.63 -8.41 -9.14
N PRO A 178 -14.97 -8.56 -9.03
CA PRO A 178 -15.93 -7.92 -9.95
C PRO A 178 -15.91 -6.39 -9.84
N HIS A 179 -15.37 -5.85 -8.74
CA HIS A 179 -15.13 -4.43 -8.54
C HIS A 179 -13.70 -4.01 -8.93
N LEU A 180 -13.02 -4.75 -9.81
CA LEU A 180 -11.74 -4.37 -10.44
C LEU A 180 -10.56 -4.09 -9.49
N GLY A 181 -10.65 -4.47 -8.21
CA GLY A 181 -9.60 -4.17 -7.23
C GLY A 181 -9.36 -2.66 -7.03
N VAL A 182 -10.37 -1.81 -7.30
CA VAL A 182 -10.25 -0.37 -7.03
C VAL A 182 -10.01 -0.11 -5.55
N GLN A 183 -9.02 0.72 -5.24
CA GLN A 183 -8.70 1.19 -3.89
C GLN A 183 -9.85 1.96 -3.19
N SER A 184 -10.90 2.28 -3.97
CA SER A 184 -12.09 3.00 -3.55
C SER A 184 -13.32 2.10 -3.43
N CYS A 185 -13.19 0.89 -2.87
CA CYS A 185 -14.33 -0.01 -2.62
C CYS A 185 -15.48 0.65 -1.83
N TYR A 186 -15.13 1.58 -0.93
CA TYR A 186 -16.10 2.41 -0.20
C TYR A 186 -16.94 3.31 -1.12
N MET A 187 -16.42 3.68 -2.30
CA MET A 187 -17.12 4.47 -3.31
C MET A 187 -18.01 3.64 -4.22
N SER A 188 -17.82 2.31 -4.31
CA SER A 188 -18.63 1.43 -5.17
C SER A 188 -19.77 0.72 -4.43
N ASN A 189 -19.92 0.93 -3.10
CA ASN A 189 -20.87 0.21 -2.25
C ASN A 189 -20.65 -1.31 -2.36
N CYS A 190 -19.38 -1.69 -2.35
CA CYS A 190 -18.93 -3.06 -2.39
C CYS A 190 -19.35 -3.78 -1.09
N GLY A 191 -20.04 -4.91 -1.22
CA GLY A 191 -20.49 -5.70 -0.08
C GLY A 191 -19.36 -6.39 0.69
N ASP A 192 -18.20 -6.56 0.05
CA ASP A 192 -16.99 -7.12 0.66
C ASP A 192 -16.17 -6.06 1.41
N PHE A 193 -16.54 -4.77 1.32
CA PHE A 193 -15.82 -3.70 2.01
C PHE A 193 -16.35 -3.52 3.43
N VAL A 194 -15.42 -3.53 4.39
CA VAL A 194 -15.69 -3.20 5.79
C VAL A 194 -14.71 -2.15 6.29
N THR A 195 -15.18 -1.24 7.14
CA THR A 195 -14.38 -0.19 7.78
C THR A 195 -14.75 -0.03 9.25
N ASN A 196 -14.08 0.86 9.96
CA ASN A 196 -14.35 1.15 11.36
C ASN A 196 -14.09 2.62 11.72
N ASP A 197 -14.37 2.96 12.98
CA ASP A 197 -14.21 4.31 13.53
C ASP A 197 -12.78 4.85 13.47
N LYS A 198 -11.77 3.98 13.52
CA LYS A 198 -10.35 4.38 13.42
C LYS A 198 -10.01 5.04 12.07
N PHE A 199 -10.81 4.81 11.02
CA PHE A 199 -10.64 5.45 9.71
C PHE A 199 -11.38 6.79 9.54
N LEU A 200 -12.03 7.31 10.58
CA LEU A 200 -12.82 8.54 10.50
C LEU A 200 -12.02 9.71 9.91
N LEU A 201 -10.82 9.96 10.43
CA LEU A 201 -9.96 11.04 9.97
C LEU A 201 -9.59 10.89 8.49
N ASN A 202 -9.40 9.65 8.02
CA ASN A 202 -9.11 9.38 6.61
C ASN A 202 -10.30 9.79 5.75
N PHE A 203 -11.52 9.41 6.14
CA PHE A 203 -12.74 9.76 5.40
C PHE A 203 -13.00 11.28 5.41
N GLU A 204 -12.78 11.96 6.52
CA GLU A 204 -12.93 13.42 6.60
C GLU A 204 -11.94 14.15 5.69
N ASN A 205 -10.68 13.69 5.65
CA ASN A 205 -9.67 14.24 4.76
C ASN A 205 -10.00 13.99 3.28
N GLU A 206 -10.47 12.80 2.94
CA GLU A 206 -10.88 12.47 1.57
C GLU A 206 -12.11 13.27 1.14
N TYR A 207 -13.08 13.45 2.06
CA TYR A 207 -14.25 14.30 1.83
C TYR A 207 -13.83 15.73 1.48
N LYS A 208 -12.94 16.33 2.29
CA LYS A 208 -12.42 17.69 2.04
C LYS A 208 -11.70 17.80 0.70
N ARG A 209 -10.82 16.85 0.39
CA ARG A 209 -10.10 16.80 -0.89
C ARG A 209 -11.05 16.74 -2.07
N LEU A 210 -12.13 15.97 -1.93
CA LEU A 210 -13.13 15.80 -2.97
C LEU A 210 -14.01 17.05 -3.14
N GLU A 211 -14.29 17.80 -2.07
CA GLU A 211 -14.94 19.12 -2.16
C GLU A 211 -14.07 20.14 -2.92
N GLU A 212 -12.77 20.17 -2.64
CA GLU A 212 -11.81 21.01 -3.37
C GLU A 212 -11.76 20.63 -4.86
N HIS A 213 -11.74 19.33 -5.17
CA HIS A 213 -11.79 18.82 -6.54
C HIS A 213 -13.09 19.22 -7.25
N LYS A 214 -14.25 19.05 -6.59
CA LYS A 214 -15.54 19.47 -7.12
C LYS A 214 -15.53 20.96 -7.45
N ALA A 215 -15.06 21.81 -6.52
CA ALA A 215 -14.99 23.26 -6.72
C ALA A 215 -14.09 23.62 -7.92
N HIS A 216 -12.99 22.91 -8.12
CA HIS A 216 -12.13 23.08 -9.29
C HIS A 216 -12.85 22.70 -10.60
N CYS A 217 -13.53 21.56 -10.64
CA CYS A 217 -14.30 21.12 -11.81
C CYS A 217 -15.45 22.08 -12.15
N MET A 218 -16.11 22.65 -11.15
CA MET A 218 -17.16 23.67 -11.35
C MET A 218 -16.60 24.93 -12.02
N LYS A 219 -15.41 25.39 -11.60
CA LYS A 219 -14.73 26.55 -12.24
C LYS A 219 -14.35 26.29 -13.70
N GLN A 220 -14.10 25.03 -14.06
CA GLN A 220 -13.75 24.61 -15.43
C GLN A 220 -14.94 24.15 -16.26
N SER A 221 -16.18 24.28 -15.74
CA SER A 221 -17.41 23.85 -16.42
C SER A 221 -17.44 22.36 -16.81
N LEU A 222 -16.77 21.50 -16.04
CA LEU A 222 -16.70 20.05 -16.26
C LEU A 222 -17.91 19.33 -15.63
N GLY A 223 -19.10 19.53 -16.20
CA GLY A 223 -20.36 19.08 -15.59
C GLY A 223 -20.46 17.57 -15.26
N VAL A 224 -19.83 16.69 -16.05
CA VAL A 224 -19.80 15.25 -15.77
C VAL A 224 -18.97 14.93 -14.53
N GLU A 225 -17.80 15.56 -14.39
CA GLU A 225 -16.91 15.34 -13.24
C GLU A 225 -17.49 15.92 -11.95
N VAL A 226 -18.20 17.05 -12.04
CA VAL A 226 -18.95 17.62 -10.91
C VAL A 226 -19.98 16.62 -10.39
N LYS A 227 -20.78 16.01 -11.28
CA LYS A 227 -21.79 15.01 -10.88
C LYS A 227 -21.17 13.76 -10.25
N LYS A 228 -20.03 13.29 -10.79
CA LYS A 228 -19.27 12.16 -10.19
C LYS A 228 -18.76 12.50 -8.79
N ALA A 229 -18.18 13.69 -8.63
CA ALA A 229 -17.69 14.15 -7.33
C ALA A 229 -18.82 14.31 -6.31
N GLU A 230 -19.98 14.84 -6.72
CA GLU A 230 -21.18 14.93 -5.87
C GLU A 230 -21.66 13.56 -5.38
N TYR A 231 -21.72 12.59 -6.30
CA TYR A 231 -22.10 11.23 -5.96
C TYR A 231 -21.13 10.60 -4.94
N GLN A 232 -19.84 10.79 -5.13
CA GLN A 232 -18.80 10.31 -4.23
C GLN A 232 -18.85 11.01 -2.86
N LEU A 233 -19.05 12.33 -2.82
CA LEU A 233 -19.20 13.10 -1.58
C LEU A 233 -20.38 12.58 -0.75
N HIS A 234 -21.53 12.36 -1.38
CA HIS A 234 -22.70 11.79 -0.69
C HIS A 234 -22.40 10.43 -0.05
N ARG A 235 -21.63 9.58 -0.73
CA ARG A 235 -21.25 8.26 -0.21
C ARG A 235 -20.29 8.36 0.97
N ILE A 236 -19.25 9.17 0.87
CA ILE A 236 -18.28 9.37 1.97
C ILE A 236 -18.99 9.96 3.18
N LYS A 237 -19.87 10.96 2.97
CA LYS A 237 -20.65 11.58 4.04
C LYS A 237 -21.50 10.56 4.80
N ARG A 238 -22.21 9.67 4.09
CA ARG A 238 -22.97 8.60 4.74
C ARG A 238 -22.10 7.72 5.63
N ILE A 239 -20.87 7.41 5.21
CA ILE A 239 -19.94 6.63 6.03
C ILE A 239 -19.50 7.42 7.26
N ILE A 240 -19.12 8.69 7.10
CA ILE A 240 -18.73 9.57 8.22
C ILE A 240 -19.86 9.69 9.25
N ASP A 241 -21.09 9.92 8.78
CA ASP A 241 -22.26 10.07 9.65
C ASP A 241 -22.52 8.77 10.41
N ASN A 242 -22.44 7.61 9.74
CA ASN A 242 -22.57 6.30 10.39
C ASN A 242 -21.47 6.05 11.44
N ILE A 243 -20.23 6.48 11.18
CA ILE A 243 -19.15 6.40 12.20
C ILE A 243 -19.53 7.25 13.42
N LYS A 244 -19.95 8.49 13.20
CA LYS A 244 -20.24 9.45 14.28
C LYS A 244 -21.49 9.11 15.09
N MET A 245 -22.53 8.54 14.47
CA MET A 245 -23.77 8.16 15.15
C MET A 245 -23.59 6.98 16.11
N GLU A 246 -22.64 6.08 15.82
CA GLU A 246 -22.38 4.87 16.60
C GLU A 246 -21.11 5.01 17.49
N SER A 247 -20.59 6.23 17.67
CA SER A 247 -19.41 6.58 18.49
C SER A 247 -19.76 7.07 19.90
#